data_AF-A0A4R2T751-F1
#
_entry.id   AF-A0A4R2T751-F1
#
_cell.length_a   1.000
_cell.length_b   1.000
_cell.length_c   1.000
_cell.angle_alpha   90.00
_cell.angle_beta   90.00
_cell.angle_gamma   90.00
#
_symmetry.space_group_name_H-M   'P 1'
#
loop_
_entity.id
_entity.type
_entity.pdbx_description
1 polymer ?
#
loop_
_entity_poly.entity_id
_entity_poly.type
_entity_poly.pdbx_seq_one_letter_code
_entity_poly.pdbx_strand_id
1 'polypeptide(L)'
;MNLYPKIKLSALRDIGWKLWDPIGLGLPGEGWPEHCADEYDRYLLHVVGMLNQGNSPEEAAEYLEWVGSEYMGLGPSNTLARKACVETVQGIIAYLQDLREIPLSVR
;
A
#
# COMPACT_ATOMS: atom_id res chain seq x y z
N MET A 1 3.91 -3.00 -23.10
CA MET A 1 4.66 -3.92 -22.20
C MET A 1 4.12 -3.75 -20.81
N ASN A 2 3.64 -4.81 -20.16
CA ASN A 2 3.26 -4.74 -18.75
C ASN A 2 4.56 -4.80 -17.94
N LEU A 3 4.99 -3.68 -17.36
CA LEU A 3 6.28 -3.57 -16.66
C LEU A 3 6.34 -4.45 -15.40
N TYR A 4 5.20 -4.95 -14.95
CA TYR A 4 5.10 -5.84 -13.81
C TYR A 4 4.34 -7.11 -14.21
N PRO A 5 4.83 -8.31 -13.82
CA PRO A 5 3.96 -9.48 -13.76
C PRO A 5 2.71 -9.17 -12.93
N LYS A 6 1.66 -9.98 -13.10
CA LYS A 6 0.35 -9.75 -12.48
C LYS A 6 0.52 -9.50 -10.96
N ILE A 7 0.22 -8.26 -10.54
CA ILE A 7 0.33 -7.83 -9.14
C ILE A 7 -0.54 -8.75 -8.27
N LYS A 8 0.02 -9.18 -7.14
CA LYS A 8 -0.69 -10.00 -6.15
C LYS A 8 -1.28 -9.07 -5.10
N LEU A 9 -2.61 -8.94 -5.09
CA LEU A 9 -3.33 -8.15 -4.09
C LEU A 9 -3.02 -8.59 -2.66
N SER A 10 -2.84 -9.89 -2.43
CA SER A 10 -2.45 -10.41 -1.11
C SER A 10 -1.13 -9.82 -0.61
N ALA A 11 -0.13 -9.63 -1.49
CA ALA A 11 1.15 -9.07 -1.10
C ALA A 11 1.04 -7.57 -0.77
N LEU A 12 0.23 -6.82 -1.53
CA LEU A 12 -0.06 -5.42 -1.20
C LEU A 12 -0.77 -5.30 0.15
N ARG A 13 -1.76 -6.16 0.40
CA ARG A 13 -2.46 -6.22 1.69
C ARG A 13 -1.50 -6.48 2.83
N ASP A 14 -0.62 -7.47 2.71
CA ASP A 14 0.37 -7.78 3.74
C ASP A 14 1.26 -6.56 4.07
N ILE A 15 1.63 -5.76 3.06
CA ILE A 15 2.38 -4.50 3.26
C ILE A 15 1.52 -3.46 3.97
N GLY A 16 0.32 -3.18 3.46
CA GLY A 16 -0.59 -2.17 4.01
C GLY A 16 -0.98 -2.45 5.46
N TRP A 17 -1.31 -3.70 5.78
CA TRP A 17 -1.67 -4.09 7.14
C TRP A 17 -0.50 -4.07 8.11
N LYS A 18 0.70 -4.43 7.64
CA LYS A 18 1.89 -4.42 8.50
C LYS A 18 2.39 -3.01 8.81
N LEU A 19 2.25 -2.08 7.87
CA LEU A 19 2.94 -0.79 7.93
C LEU A 19 2.02 0.41 8.08
N TRP A 20 0.80 0.38 7.54
CA TRP A 20 -0.11 1.52 7.54
C TRP A 20 -1.21 1.39 8.58
N ASP A 21 -1.97 0.27 8.54
CA ASP A 21 -3.20 -0.04 9.30
C ASP A 21 -3.64 1.04 10.31
N PRO A 22 -4.14 2.19 9.84
CA PRO A 22 -4.34 3.35 10.70
C PRO A 22 -5.53 3.17 11.65
N ILE A 23 -6.40 2.18 11.38
CA ILE A 23 -7.59 1.85 12.18
C ILE A 23 -7.32 0.64 13.11
N GLY A 24 -6.26 -0.14 12.87
CA GLY A 24 -5.91 -1.30 13.70
C GLY A 24 -6.80 -2.52 13.43
N LEU A 25 -7.17 -2.75 12.18
CA LEU A 25 -8.02 -3.87 11.75
C LEU A 25 -7.28 -5.21 11.75
N GLY A 26 -5.95 -5.20 11.66
CA GLY A 26 -5.11 -6.38 11.73
C GLY A 26 -4.89 -6.86 13.17
N LEU A 27 -5.89 -7.51 13.77
CA LEU A 27 -5.71 -8.13 15.08
C LEU A 27 -4.70 -9.29 15.00
N PRO A 28 -3.63 -9.30 15.82
CA PRO A 28 -2.65 -10.38 15.81
C PRO A 28 -3.31 -11.74 16.09
N GLY A 29 -3.25 -12.64 15.10
CA GLY A 29 -3.74 -14.02 15.24
C GLY A 29 -5.22 -14.24 14.88
N GLU A 30 -6.00 -13.20 14.58
CA GLU A 30 -7.41 -13.34 14.18
C GLU A 30 -7.61 -13.38 12.65
N GLY A 31 -6.55 -13.17 11.89
CA GLY A 31 -6.64 -13.07 10.44
C GLY A 31 -7.35 -11.78 10.00
N TRP A 32 -7.54 -11.64 8.69
CA TRP A 32 -7.94 -10.38 8.09
C TRP A 32 -9.47 -10.23 8.07
N PRO A 33 -10.03 -9.07 8.47
CA PRO A 33 -11.45 -8.82 8.26
C PRO A 33 -11.73 -8.68 6.75
N GLU A 34 -12.30 -9.73 6.13
CA GLU A 34 -12.53 -9.77 4.68
C GLU A 34 -13.39 -8.59 4.18
N HIS A 35 -14.28 -8.07 5.03
CA HIS A 35 -15.21 -7.00 4.70
C HIS A 35 -14.57 -5.60 4.57
N CYS A 36 -13.31 -5.43 4.99
CA CYS A 36 -12.57 -4.17 4.81
C CYS A 36 -11.44 -4.29 3.77
N ALA A 37 -11.24 -5.50 3.23
CA ALA A 37 -10.10 -5.81 2.37
C ALA A 37 -10.24 -5.23 0.95
N ASP A 38 -11.46 -4.92 0.50
CA ASP A 38 -11.75 -4.32 -0.80
C ASP A 38 -11.47 -2.81 -0.82
N GLU A 39 -11.79 -2.11 0.27
CA GLU A 39 -11.51 -0.69 0.43
C GLU A 39 -10.01 -0.42 0.56
N TYR A 40 -9.30 -1.20 1.39
CA TYR A 40 -7.84 -1.11 1.49
C TYR A 40 -7.13 -1.44 0.17
N ASP A 41 -7.61 -2.44 -0.57
CA ASP A 41 -7.08 -2.76 -1.90
C ASP A 41 -7.11 -1.56 -2.82
N ARG A 42 -8.18 -0.76 -2.78
CA ARG A 42 -8.32 0.40 -3.65
C ARG A 42 -7.25 1.45 -3.36
N TYR A 43 -6.95 1.72 -2.10
CA TYR A 43 -5.91 2.71 -1.76
C TYR A 43 -4.52 2.22 -2.14
N LEU A 44 -4.21 0.95 -1.85
CA LEU A 44 -2.91 0.36 -2.16
C LEU A 44 -2.69 0.24 -3.68
N LEU A 45 -3.73 -0.13 -4.43
CA LEU A 45 -3.70 -0.09 -5.90
C LEU A 45 -3.58 1.32 -6.45
N HIS A 46 -4.15 2.33 -5.78
CA HIS A 46 -3.99 3.72 -6.18
C HIS A 46 -2.54 4.16 -6.03
N VAL A 47 -1.88 3.84 -4.90
CA VAL A 47 -0.44 4.07 -4.69
C VAL A 47 0.40 3.41 -5.79
N VAL A 48 0.13 2.14 -6.11
CA VAL A 48 0.79 1.46 -7.23
C VAL A 48 0.57 2.21 -8.55
N GLY A 49 -0.65 2.69 -8.80
CA GLY A 49 -1.00 3.49 -9.97
C GLY A 49 -0.19 4.79 -10.05
N MET A 50 -0.10 5.53 -8.94
CA MET A 50 0.68 6.76 -8.83
C MET A 50 2.16 6.52 -9.15
N LEU A 51 2.78 5.50 -8.54
CA LEU A 51 4.18 5.16 -8.77
C LEU A 51 4.44 4.74 -10.23
N ASN A 52 3.50 4.01 -10.84
CA ASN A 52 3.61 3.60 -12.24
C ASN A 52 3.47 4.76 -13.24
N GLN A 53 2.77 5.82 -12.84
CA GLN A 53 2.62 7.05 -13.62
C GLN A 53 3.78 8.03 -13.42
N GLY A 54 4.78 7.68 -12.58
CA GLY A 54 5.96 8.51 -12.33
C GLY A 54 5.79 9.56 -11.24
N ASN A 55 4.72 9.48 -10.43
CA ASN A 55 4.61 10.29 -9.22
C ASN A 55 5.71 9.89 -8.23
N SER A 56 6.14 10.84 -7.43
CA SER A 56 7.16 10.63 -6.41
C SER A 56 6.64 9.75 -5.26
N PRO A 57 7.54 9.06 -4.53
CA PRO A 57 7.18 8.36 -3.30
C PRO A 57 6.56 9.29 -2.24
N GLU A 58 6.90 10.58 -2.27
CA GLU A 58 6.37 11.58 -1.35
C GLU A 58 4.88 11.84 -1.63
N GLU A 59 4.52 12.14 -2.88
CA GLU A 59 3.12 12.34 -3.30
C GLU A 59 2.25 11.11 -3.01
N ALA A 60 2.81 9.90 -3.21
CA ALA A 60 2.11 8.67 -2.88
C ALA A 60 1.90 8.49 -1.36
N ALA A 61 2.82 8.97 -0.54
CA ALA A 61 2.71 8.89 0.91
C ALA A 61 1.78 9.98 1.46
N GLU A 62 1.77 11.17 0.86
CA GLU A 62 0.78 12.23 1.11
C GLU A 62 -0.65 11.76 0.79
N TYR A 63 -0.82 10.96 -0.27
CA TYR A 63 -2.10 10.34 -0.57
C TYR A 63 -2.59 9.42 0.57
N LEU A 64 -1.75 8.52 1.08
CA LEU A 64 -2.12 7.65 2.21
C LEU A 64 -2.40 8.43 3.49
N GLU A 65 -1.67 9.52 3.71
CA GLU A 65 -1.88 10.44 4.82
C GLU A 65 -3.25 11.12 4.73
N TRP A 66 -3.60 11.65 3.55
CA TRP A 66 -4.93 12.22 3.28
C TRP A 66 -6.05 11.18 3.45
N VAL A 67 -5.84 9.93 2.99
CA VAL A 67 -6.82 8.87 3.19
C VAL A 67 -7.07 8.64 4.68
N GLY A 68 -6.01 8.55 5.49
CA GLY A 68 -6.15 8.36 6.93
C GLY A 68 -6.80 9.57 7.63
N SER A 69 -6.31 10.78 7.36
CA SER A 69 -6.75 11.97 8.11
C SER A 69 -8.12 12.48 7.68
N GLU A 70 -8.33 12.63 6.37
CA GLU A 70 -9.52 13.27 5.81
C GLU A 70 -10.58 12.26 5.40
N TYR A 71 -10.21 11.23 4.62
CA TYR A 71 -11.18 10.29 4.07
C TYR A 71 -11.76 9.37 5.15
N MET A 72 -10.90 8.79 5.99
CA MET A 72 -11.30 7.97 7.14
C MET A 72 -11.66 8.81 8.38
N GLY A 73 -11.34 10.11 8.38
CA GLY A 73 -11.70 11.02 9.47
C GLY A 73 -10.95 10.78 10.78
N LEU A 74 -9.73 10.24 10.72
CA LEU A 74 -8.92 9.93 11.91
C LEU A 74 -8.27 11.17 12.56
N GLY A 75 -8.50 12.34 11.97
CA GLY A 75 -7.94 13.61 12.43
C GLY A 75 -6.54 13.88 11.88
N PRO A 76 -5.90 14.99 12.31
CA PRO A 76 -4.64 15.42 11.74
C PRO A 76 -3.55 14.36 11.87
N SER A 77 -2.84 14.13 10.76
CA SER A 77 -1.68 13.24 10.76
C SER A 77 -0.60 13.74 11.71
N ASN A 78 0.06 12.78 12.38
CA ASN A 78 1.19 13.02 13.26
C ASN A 78 2.44 12.32 12.72
N THR A 79 3.59 12.52 13.38
CA THR A 79 4.87 11.95 12.94
C THR A 79 4.83 10.42 12.78
N LEU A 80 4.06 9.71 13.61
CA LEU A 80 3.93 8.25 13.52
C LEU A 80 3.08 7.85 12.30
N ALA A 81 1.93 8.51 12.10
CA ALA A 81 1.07 8.27 10.93
C ALA A 81 1.78 8.59 9.62
N ARG A 82 2.50 9.71 9.56
CA ARG A 82 3.35 10.08 8.42
C ARG A 82 4.40 9.00 8.14
N LYS A 83 5.10 8.55 9.19
CA LYS A 83 6.11 7.49 9.07
C LYS A 83 5.52 6.20 8.51
N ALA A 84 4.36 5.77 9.01
CA ALA A 84 3.63 4.60 8.53
C ALA A 84 3.29 4.71 7.03
N CYS A 85 2.84 5.88 6.58
CA CYS A 85 2.56 6.14 5.17
C CYS A 85 3.83 6.02 4.30
N VAL A 86 4.95 6.61 4.73
CA VAL A 86 6.24 6.51 4.02
C VAL A 86 6.72 5.06 3.96
N GLU A 87 6.72 4.34 5.08
CA GLU A 87 7.18 2.95 5.14
C GLU A 87 6.34 2.04 4.24
N THR A 88 5.03 2.28 4.19
CA THR A 88 4.10 1.55 3.30
C THR A 88 4.45 1.76 1.83
N VAL A 89 4.67 3.02 1.42
CA VAL A 89 5.07 3.32 0.04
C VAL A 89 6.42 2.69 -0.29
N GLN A 90 7.39 2.73 0.62
CA GLN A 90 8.68 2.07 0.43
C GLN A 90 8.54 0.55 0.31
N GLY A 91 7.67 -0.07 1.11
CA GLY A 91 7.34 -1.48 1.00
C GLY A 91 6.74 -1.85 -0.36
N ILE A 92 5.84 -1.01 -0.88
CA ILE A 92 5.26 -1.19 -2.23
C ILE A 92 6.32 -1.02 -3.31
N ILE A 93 7.22 -0.04 -3.20
CA ILE A 93 8.33 0.15 -4.15
C ILE A 93 9.23 -1.07 -4.18
N ALA A 94 9.65 -1.59 -3.02
CA ALA A 94 10.47 -2.79 -2.92
C ALA A 94 9.76 -4.00 -3.58
N TYR A 95 8.48 -4.20 -3.27
CA TYR A 95 7.67 -5.25 -3.90
C TYR A 95 7.61 -5.12 -5.44
N LEU A 96 7.42 -3.90 -5.94
CA LEU A 96 7.38 -3.62 -7.38
C LEU A 96 8.75 -3.83 -8.05
N GLN A 97 9.84 -3.52 -7.37
CA GLN A 97 11.21 -3.80 -7.83
C GLN A 97 11.45 -5.31 -7.92
N ASP A 98 11.14 -6.05 -6.86
CA ASP A 98 11.24 -7.52 -6.84
C ASP A 98 10.46 -8.14 -8.01
N LEU A 99 9.25 -7.65 -8.28
CA LEU A 99 8.43 -8.12 -9.41
C LEU A 99 9.07 -7.89 -10.78
N ARG A 100 9.81 -6.79 -10.96
CA ARG A 100 10.52 -6.50 -12.23
C ARG A 100 11.73 -7.40 -12.41
N GLU A 101 12.35 -7.81 -11.31
CA GLU A 101 13.54 -8.66 -11.32
C GLU A 101 13.22 -10.15 -11.47
N ILE A 102 11.95 -10.56 -11.30
CA ILE A 102 11.51 -11.92 -11.64
C ILE A 102 11.72 -12.13 -13.14
N PRO A 103 12.67 -12.98 -13.57
CA PRO A 103 12.87 -13.23 -14.99
C PRO A 103 11.57 -13.81 -15.56
N LEU A 104 11.10 -13.22 -16.66
CA LEU A 104 10.01 -13.75 -17.50
C LEU A 104 10.43 -15.15 -17.95
N SER A 105 10.19 -16.15 -17.08
CA SER A 105 10.40 -17.54 -17.40
C SER A 105 9.33 -17.87 -18.42
N VAL A 106 9.79 -18.03 -19.67
CA VAL A 106 9.02 -18.45 -20.82
C VAL A 106 8.16 -19.65 -20.40
N ARG A 107 6.84 -19.45 -20.37
CA ARG A 107 5.86 -20.53 -20.40
C ARG A 107 5.48 -20.81 -21.84
#